data_AF-A0A9X3IUM9-F1
#
_entry.id   AF-A0A9X3IUM9-F1
#
_cell.length_a   1.000
_cell.length_b   1.000
_cell.length_c   1.000
_cell.angle_alpha   90.00
_cell.angle_beta   90.00
_cell.angle_gamma   90.00
#
_symmetry.space_group_name_H-M   'P 1'
#
loop_
_entity.id
_entity.type
_entity.pdbx_description
1 polymer ?
#
loop_
_entity_poly.entity_id
_entity_poly.type
_entity_poly.pdbx_seq_one_letter_code
_entity_poly.pdbx_strand_id
1 'polypeptide(L)' 'MLLDPVSNVLSWSVTSEDIGEHPVVLSVDDGHGGVTEQMFTLVVISG' A
#
# COMPACT_ATOMS: atom_id res chain seq x y z
N MET A 1 0.70 -0.16 -7.96
CA MET A 1 1.00 -0.72 -6.64
C MET A 1 0.70 -2.21 -6.67
N LEU A 2 1.64 -3.07 -6.25
CA LEU A 2 1.56 -4.52 -6.27
C LEU A 2 2.10 -5.07 -4.94
N LEU A 3 1.30 -5.85 -4.23
CA LEU A 3 1.72 -6.58 -3.04
C LEU A 3 2.15 -8.00 -3.43
N ASP A 4 3.40 -8.36 -3.15
CA ASP A 4 3.88 -9.73 -3.26
C ASP A 4 3.58 -10.49 -1.94
N PRO A 5 2.70 -11.50 -1.95
CA PRO A 5 2.33 -12.23 -0.75
C PRO A 5 3.42 -13.17 -0.23
N VAL A 6 4.46 -13.46 -1.01
CA VAL A 6 5.58 -14.32 -0.58
C VAL A 6 6.62 -13.52 0.18
N SER A 7 7.00 -12.36 -0.35
CA SER A 7 8.00 -11.47 0.28
C SER A 7 7.40 -10.43 1.21
N ASN A 8 6.08 -10.26 1.22
CA ASN A 8 5.35 -9.18 1.91
C ASN A 8 5.84 -7.77 1.49
N VAL A 9 6.26 -7.63 0.23
CA VAL A 9 6.74 -6.36 -0.32
C VAL A 9 5.64 -5.70 -1.15
N LEU A 10 5.30 -4.47 -0.77
CA LEU A 10 4.49 -3.56 -1.57
C LEU A 10 5.40 -2.76 -2.52
N SER A 11 5.25 -2.98 -3.82
CA SER A 11 6.04 -2.32 -4.86
C SER A 11 5.17 -1.40 -5.72
N TRP A 12 5.73 -0.26 -6.14
CA TRP A 12 5.04 0.70 -7.00
C TRP A 12 6.04 1.44 -7.88
N SER A 13 5.83 1.38 -9.20
CA SER A 13 6.54 2.23 -10.15
C SER A 13 5.83 3.57 -10.24
N VAL A 14 6.45 4.62 -9.71
CA VAL A 14 5.92 5.99 -9.70
C VAL A 14 6.29 6.75 -10.98
N THR A 15 5.43 7.68 -11.36
CA THR A 15 5.60 8.65 -12.44
C THR A 15 5.36 10.07 -11.93
N SER A 16 5.59 11.10 -12.75
CA SER A 16 5.29 12.48 -12.36
C SER A 16 3.79 12.75 -12.14
N GLU A 17 2.91 11.93 -12.72
CA GLU A 17 1.47 12.04 -12.51
C GLU A 17 1.05 11.57 -11.11
N ASP A 18 1.92 10.84 -10.42
CA ASP A 18 1.68 10.32 -9.09
C ASP A 18 2.09 11.30 -7.98
N ILE A 19 2.57 12.51 -8.28
CA ILE A 19 2.91 13.52 -7.26
C ILE A 19 1.65 13.87 -6.46
N GLY A 20 1.71 13.75 -5.14
CA GLY A 20 0.59 14.00 -4.24
C GLY A 20 0.50 13.00 -3.09
N GLU A 21 -0.63 13.04 -2.38
CA GLU A 21 -0.94 12.13 -1.28
C GLU A 21 -1.75 10.93 -1.76
N HIS A 22 -1.35 9.75 -1.30
CA HIS A 22 -1.98 8.47 -1.62
C HIS A 22 -2.30 7.72 -0.32
N PRO A 23 -3.55 7.76 0.16
CA PRO A 23 -3.99 6.96 1.29
C PRO A 23 -3.90 5.47 0.94
N VAL A 24 -3.21 4.69 1.77
CA VAL A 24 -3.05 3.24 1.64
C VAL A 24 -3.71 2.57 2.84
N VAL A 25 -4.52 1.55 2.54
CA VAL A 25 -5.10 0.64 3.52
C VAL A 25 -4.59 -0.77 3.23
N LEU A 26 -3.86 -1.34 4.18
CA LEU A 26 -3.48 -2.75 4.16
C LEU A 26 -4.46 -3.52 5.03
N SER A 27 -5.07 -4.56 4.47
CA SER A 27 -5.98 -5.45 5.18
C SER A 27 -5.37 -6.85 5.28
N VAL A 28 -5.45 -7.45 6.47
CA VAL A 28 -5.01 -8.82 6.74
C VAL A 28 -6.21 -9.63 7.21
N ASP A 29 -6.50 -10.71 6.50
CA ASP A 29 -7.53 -11.70 6.82
C ASP A 29 -6.86 -12.96 7.39
N ASP A 30 -7.36 -13.47 8.52
CA ASP A 30 -6.83 -14.66 9.19
C ASP A 30 -7.40 -16.00 8.66
N GLY A 31 -8.30 -15.96 7.67
CA GLY A 31 -9.00 -17.11 7.10
C GLY A 31 -10.10 -17.69 7.99
N HIS A 32 -10.34 -17.11 9.16
CA HIS A 32 -11.31 -17.55 10.17
C HIS A 32 -12.37 -16.48 10.48
N GLY A 33 -12.44 -15.44 9.63
CA GLY A 33 -13.40 -14.34 9.73
C GLY A 33 -12.89 -13.13 10.52
N GLY A 34 -11.64 -13.17 11.00
CA GLY A 34 -10.96 -12.02 11.56
C GLY A 34 -10.27 -11.20 10.47
N VAL A 35 -10.52 -9.89 10.47
CA VAL A 35 -9.85 -8.94 9.57
C VAL A 35 -9.31 -7.79 10.39
N THR A 36 -8.08 -7.35 10.09
CA THR A 36 -7.49 -6.14 10.68
C THR A 36 -6.92 -5.25 9.59
N GLU A 37 -7.02 -3.94 9.80
CA GLU A 37 -6.54 -2.93 8.86
C GLU A 37 -5.42 -2.08 9.47
N GLN A 38 -4.45 -1.73 8.61
CA GLN A 38 -3.46 -0.69 8.87
C GLN A 38 -3.59 0.40 7.81
N MET A 39 -3.59 1.66 8.25
CA MET A 39 -3.77 2.81 7.36
C MET A 39 -2.56 3.74 7.47
N PHE A 40 -2.08 4.23 6.33
CA PHE A 40 -1.05 5.28 6.25
C PHE A 40 -1.21 6.08 4.96
N THR A 41 -0.62 7.28 4.93
CA THR A 41 -0.57 8.11 3.71
C THR A 41 0.83 8.04 3.12
N LEU A 42 0.94 7.63 1.86
CA LEU A 42 2.16 7.77 1.07
C LEU A 42 2.18 9.13 0.40
N VAL A 43 3.24 9.89 0.59
CA VAL A 43 3.42 11.20 -0.05
C VAL A 43 4.51 11.06 -1.12
N VAL A 44 4.14 11.31 -2.37
CA VAL A 44 5.08 11.38 -3.49
C VAL A 44 5.39 12.85 -3.74
N ILE A 45 6.66 13.20 -3.61
CA ILE A 45 7.16 14.56 -3.85
C ILE A 45 7.96 14.59 -5.14
N SER A 46 7.97 15.73 -5.82
CA SER A 46 8.96 16.01 -6.87
C SER A 46 10.35 16.13 -6.24
N GLY A 47 11.35 15.50 -6.85
CA GLY A 47 12.76 15.63 -6.48
C GLY A 47 13.42 16.89 -7.03
#